data_AF-A0A953L0Z1-F1
#
_entry.id   AF-A0A953L0Z1-F1
#
_cell.length_a   1.000
_cell.length_b   1.000
_cell.length_c   1.000
_cell.angle_alpha   90.00
_cell.angle_beta   90.00
_cell.angle_gamma   90.00
#
_symmetry.space_group_name_H-M   'P 1'
#
loop_
_entity.id
_entity.type
_entity.pdbx_description
1 polymer ?
#
loop_
_entity_poly.entity_id
_entity_poly.type
_entity_poly.pdbx_seq_one_letter_code
_entity_poly.pdbx_strand_id
1 'polypeptide(L)'
;MSRWSLISTKKKKPSVKKTVNPDDIDLTKIWMMNEGNCLRNQVINLCNDQVEKLQEQRAFRYESGNVDTLRKMVDRNGGLSVFPELSTREFEEDAFDRIRYFSDPEPVREISLVTNEHFVKMGILQSLMDTILEMVPEKMRAQTKNRKILRIQTSKL
;
A
#
# COMPACT_ATOMS: atom_id res chain seq x y z
N MET A 1 -3.58 12.15 0.80
CA MET A 1 -2.48 11.31 0.26
C MET A 1 -1.96 10.37 1.33
N SER A 2 -2.15 9.06 1.14
CA SER A 2 -1.65 8.02 2.04
C SER A 2 -0.25 7.58 1.69
N ARG A 3 0.61 7.47 2.71
CA ARG A 3 1.95 6.93 2.56
C ARG A 3 1.89 5.42 2.38
N TRP A 4 2.97 4.88 1.87
CA TRP A 4 3.17 3.44 1.78
C TRP A 4 4.13 2.98 2.87
N SER A 5 3.86 1.80 3.39
CA SER A 5 4.68 1.16 4.40
C SER A 5 5.03 -0.25 3.96
N LEU A 6 6.23 -0.68 4.31
CA LEU A 6 6.72 -2.03 4.12
C LEU A 6 6.70 -2.75 5.46
N ILE A 7 6.21 -3.99 5.48
CA ILE A 7 6.15 -4.84 6.66
C ILE A 7 6.83 -6.16 6.33
N SER A 8 7.77 -6.56 7.18
CA SER A 8 8.48 -7.84 7.06
C SER A 8 8.20 -8.73 8.26
N THR A 9 8.21 -10.04 8.06
CA THR A 9 7.94 -11.02 9.11
C THR A 9 9.19 -11.79 9.47
N LYS A 10 9.28 -12.05 10.78
CA LYS A 10 10.46 -12.39 11.61
C LYS A 10 11.15 -11.19 12.24
N LYS A 11 11.34 -11.29 13.57
CA LYS A 11 12.31 -10.49 14.35
C LYS A 11 13.74 -10.86 13.91
N LYS A 12 14.19 -10.44 12.73
CA LYS A 12 15.63 -10.19 12.56
C LYS A 12 15.95 -8.92 13.36
N LYS A 13 17.16 -8.85 13.94
CA LYS A 13 17.68 -7.66 14.67
C LYS A 13 17.14 -6.40 13.98
N PRO A 14 16.59 -5.42 14.72
CA PRO A 14 15.99 -4.25 14.12
C PRO A 14 16.99 -3.70 13.10
N SER A 15 16.66 -3.80 11.82
CA SER A 15 17.44 -3.14 10.79
C SER A 15 17.45 -1.67 11.19
N VAL A 16 18.65 -1.15 11.44
CA VAL A 16 18.88 0.19 12.02
C VAL A 16 18.20 1.29 11.19
N LYS A 17 17.91 1.01 9.91
CA LYS A 17 17.22 1.92 9.01
C LYS A 17 15.69 1.81 9.17
N LYS A 18 15.07 2.91 9.59
CA LYS A 18 13.61 3.10 9.62
C LYS A 18 13.00 3.30 8.22
N THR A 19 13.84 3.55 7.23
CA THR A 19 13.47 3.78 5.84
C THR A 19 14.04 2.72 4.90
N VAL A 20 13.33 2.45 3.80
CA VAL A 20 13.73 1.49 2.75
C VAL A 20 13.63 2.12 1.36
N ASN A 21 14.58 1.81 0.47
CA ASN A 21 14.46 2.13 -0.95
C ASN A 21 13.68 0.99 -1.64
N PRO A 22 12.78 1.24 -2.61
CA PRO A 22 12.14 0.16 -3.36
C PRO A 22 13.11 -0.87 -3.95
N ASP A 23 14.29 -0.43 -4.39
CA ASP A 23 15.32 -1.33 -4.96
C ASP A 23 15.96 -2.28 -3.93
N ASP A 24 15.84 -1.97 -2.63
CA ASP A 24 16.37 -2.81 -1.54
C ASP A 24 15.42 -3.98 -1.18
N ILE A 25 14.23 -4.03 -1.80
CA ILE A 25 13.21 -5.03 -1.47
C ILE A 25 13.56 -6.37 -2.14
N ASP A 26 13.71 -7.42 -1.32
CA ASP A 26 13.81 -8.78 -1.82
C ASP A 26 12.47 -9.27 -2.38
N LEU A 27 12.29 -9.06 -3.69
CA LEU A 27 11.09 -9.41 -4.45
C LEU A 27 10.77 -10.91 -4.42
N THR A 28 11.74 -11.79 -4.15
CA THR A 28 11.48 -13.23 -4.04
C THR A 28 10.62 -13.56 -2.82
N LYS A 29 10.59 -12.67 -1.81
CA LYS A 29 9.86 -12.82 -0.55
C LYS A 29 8.64 -11.91 -0.44
N ILE A 30 8.32 -11.13 -1.48
CA ILE A 30 7.18 -10.20 -1.44
C ILE A 30 5.84 -10.95 -1.58
N TRP A 31 4.90 -10.68 -0.69
CA TRP A 31 3.52 -11.09 -0.84
C TRP A 31 2.71 -9.95 -1.43
N MET A 32 1.87 -10.26 -2.40
CA MET A 32 0.99 -9.28 -3.06
C MET A 32 -0.39 -9.86 -3.21
N MET A 33 -1.39 -9.00 -3.36
CA MET A 33 -2.75 -9.45 -3.64
C MET A 33 -2.89 -10.04 -5.04
N ASN A 34 -4.02 -10.70 -5.28
CA ASN A 34 -4.37 -11.24 -6.59
C ASN A 34 -4.47 -10.16 -7.67
N GLU A 35 -4.46 -10.61 -8.92
CA GLU A 35 -4.68 -9.76 -10.08
C GLU A 35 -6.01 -8.99 -10.01
N GLY A 36 -6.07 -7.85 -10.69
CA GLY A 36 -7.23 -6.94 -10.68
C GLY A 36 -7.26 -5.95 -9.50
N ASN A 37 -6.39 -6.10 -8.50
CA ASN A 37 -6.32 -5.16 -7.39
C ASN A 37 -5.41 -3.97 -7.68
N CYS A 38 -5.92 -2.76 -7.47
CA CYS A 38 -5.15 -1.52 -7.60
C CYS A 38 -3.86 -1.54 -6.74
N LEU A 39 -3.94 -2.11 -5.53
CA LEU A 39 -2.81 -2.22 -4.62
C LEU A 39 -1.70 -3.12 -5.21
N ARG A 40 -2.03 -4.24 -5.88
CA ARG A 40 -1.05 -5.08 -6.58
C ARG A 40 -0.30 -4.26 -7.65
N ASN A 41 -1.05 -3.59 -8.53
CA ASN A 41 -0.46 -2.80 -9.62
C ASN A 41 0.43 -1.68 -9.09
N GLN A 42 0.04 -1.05 -7.97
CA GLN A 42 0.85 -0.02 -7.30
C GLN A 42 2.15 -0.59 -6.73
N VAL A 43 2.13 -1.80 -6.17
CA VAL A 43 3.34 -2.48 -5.69
C VAL A 43 4.27 -2.85 -6.83
N ILE A 44 3.74 -3.34 -7.95
CA ILE A 44 4.53 -3.62 -9.17
C ILE A 44 5.19 -2.34 -9.69
N ASN A 45 4.40 -1.27 -9.86
CA ASN A 45 4.91 0.05 -10.28
C ASN A 45 5.95 0.64 -9.32
N LEU A 46 5.90 0.24 -8.05
CA LEU A 46 6.85 0.68 -7.02
C LEU A 46 8.15 -0.12 -7.06
N CYS A 47 8.05 -1.46 -7.20
CA CYS A 47 9.16 -2.38 -6.95
C CYS A 47 9.71 -3.06 -8.21
N ASN A 48 9.38 -2.57 -9.42
CA ASN A 48 9.83 -3.05 -10.74
C ASN A 48 9.00 -4.23 -11.32
N ASP A 49 8.95 -4.33 -12.65
CA ASP A 49 8.16 -5.32 -13.40
C ASP A 49 8.68 -6.76 -13.24
N GLN A 50 9.92 -6.92 -12.74
CA GLN A 50 10.49 -8.23 -12.45
C GLN A 50 9.72 -9.00 -11.37
N VAL A 51 8.93 -8.29 -10.55
CA VAL A 51 8.11 -8.92 -9.50
C VAL A 51 7.22 -10.01 -10.07
N GLU A 52 6.57 -9.80 -11.22
CA GLU A 52 5.64 -10.77 -11.79
C GLU A 52 6.33 -12.08 -12.17
N LYS A 53 7.47 -11.99 -12.86
CA LYS A 53 8.30 -13.15 -13.23
C LYS A 53 8.74 -13.94 -12.01
N LEU A 54 9.08 -13.26 -10.92
CA LEU A 54 9.48 -13.90 -9.67
C LEU A 54 8.30 -14.56 -8.94
N GLN A 55 7.08 -14.04 -9.09
CA GLN A 55 5.87 -14.68 -8.54
C GLN A 55 5.50 -15.96 -9.31
N GLU A 56 5.67 -15.98 -10.64
CA GLU A 56 5.40 -17.17 -11.47
C GLU A 56 6.29 -18.37 -11.10
N GLN A 57 7.50 -18.12 -10.61
CA GLN A 57 8.44 -19.16 -10.18
C GLN A 57 8.11 -19.76 -8.81
N ARG A 58 7.11 -19.25 -8.08
CA ARG A 58 6.73 -19.79 -6.77
C ARG A 58 5.98 -21.10 -6.92
N ALA A 59 6.22 -22.00 -5.96
CA ALA A 59 5.55 -23.30 -5.89
C ALA A 59 4.02 -23.21 -5.69
N PHE A 60 3.52 -22.04 -5.27
CA PHE A 60 2.10 -21.79 -5.08
C PHE A 60 1.77 -20.33 -5.40
N ARG A 61 0.53 -20.10 -5.82
CA ARG A 61 -0.01 -18.80 -6.19
C ARG A 61 -0.99 -18.32 -5.12
N TYR A 62 -0.74 -17.14 -4.55
CA TYR A 62 -1.64 -16.53 -3.57
C TYR A 62 -2.68 -15.66 -4.30
N GLU A 63 -3.96 -15.98 -4.11
CA GLU A 63 -5.07 -15.40 -4.89
C GLU A 63 -6.13 -14.65 -4.05
N SER A 64 -5.80 -14.20 -2.83
CA SER A 64 -6.74 -13.42 -2.03
C SER A 64 -6.54 -11.90 -2.17
N GLY A 65 -7.64 -11.17 -2.31
CA GLY A 65 -7.69 -9.70 -2.40
C GLY A 65 -7.91 -8.98 -1.07
N ASN A 66 -7.91 -9.71 0.04
CA ASN A 66 -8.14 -9.13 1.36
C ASN A 66 -6.80 -8.77 2.03
N VAL A 67 -6.69 -7.52 2.49
CA VAL A 67 -5.48 -6.96 3.12
C VAL A 67 -5.14 -7.66 4.43
N ASP A 68 -6.14 -8.01 5.25
CA ASP A 68 -5.93 -8.73 6.51
C ASP A 68 -5.46 -10.17 6.28
N THR A 69 -6.03 -10.83 5.28
CA THR A 69 -5.57 -12.16 4.88
C THR A 69 -4.13 -12.10 4.40
N LEU A 70 -3.77 -11.09 3.59
CA LEU A 70 -2.40 -10.88 3.13
C LEU A 70 -1.45 -10.67 4.31
N ARG A 71 -1.83 -9.83 5.29
CA ARG A 71 -1.07 -9.65 6.53
C ARG A 71 -0.88 -10.96 7.28
N LYS A 72 -1.95 -11.72 7.52
CA LYS A 72 -1.88 -13.02 8.22
C LYS A 72 -1.00 -14.02 7.48
N MET A 73 -1.00 -14.00 6.14
CA MET A 73 -0.12 -14.86 5.34
C MET A 73 1.35 -14.48 5.50
N VAL A 74 1.65 -13.17 5.47
CA VAL A 74 2.99 -12.65 5.75
C VAL A 74 3.41 -13.06 7.17
N ASP A 75 2.55 -12.88 8.18
CA ASP A 75 2.84 -13.20 9.59
C ASP A 75 3.10 -14.70 9.80
N ARG A 76 2.28 -15.57 9.21
CA ARG A 76 2.38 -17.03 9.38
C ARG A 76 3.51 -17.67 8.57
N ASN A 77 3.73 -17.24 7.34
CA ASN A 77 4.62 -17.92 6.40
C ASN A 77 5.99 -17.22 6.25
N GLY A 78 6.19 -16.07 6.88
CA GLY A 78 7.39 -15.27 6.68
C GLY A 78 7.33 -14.43 5.38
N GLY A 79 8.32 -13.56 5.19
CA GLY A 79 8.43 -12.72 3.98
C GLY A 79 8.19 -11.23 4.26
N LEU A 80 7.69 -10.51 3.27
CA LEU A 80 7.35 -9.09 3.40
C LEU A 80 6.19 -8.70 2.50
N SER A 81 5.51 -7.60 2.80
CA SER A 81 4.50 -7.02 1.93
C SER A 81 4.41 -5.51 2.12
N VAL A 82 3.80 -4.84 1.14
CA VAL A 82 3.66 -3.40 1.07
C VAL A 82 2.19 -3.04 1.32
N PHE A 83 1.94 -2.21 2.31
CA PHE A 83 0.62 -1.84 2.79
C PHE A 83 0.41 -0.31 2.76
N PRO A 84 -0.80 0.16 2.42
CA PRO A 84 -1.18 1.55 2.62
C PRO A 84 -1.14 1.92 4.12
N GLU A 85 -0.71 3.13 4.43
CA GLU A 85 -0.56 3.61 5.81
C GLU A 85 -1.83 3.48 6.67
N LEU A 86 -3.04 3.66 6.12
CA LEU A 86 -4.26 3.50 6.93
C LEU A 86 -4.45 2.07 7.43
N SER A 87 -4.11 1.07 6.60
CA SER A 87 -4.33 -0.33 6.96
C SER A 87 -3.45 -0.78 8.12
N THR A 88 -2.32 -0.12 8.35
CA THR A 88 -1.41 -0.48 9.46
C THR A 88 -1.93 -0.06 10.83
N ARG A 89 -3.01 0.73 10.91
CA ARG A 89 -3.65 1.11 12.18
C ARG A 89 -4.35 -0.04 12.87
N GLU A 90 -4.77 -1.03 12.10
CA GLU A 90 -5.46 -2.24 12.59
C GLU A 90 -4.46 -3.33 12.99
N PHE A 91 -3.16 -3.04 12.94
CA PHE A 91 -2.13 -3.99 13.25
C PHE A 91 -1.87 -3.99 14.75
N GLU A 92 -1.51 -5.17 15.29
CA GLU A 92 -1.14 -5.33 16.69
C GLU A 92 0.14 -4.54 17.01
N GLU A 93 0.32 -4.13 18.27
CA GLU A 93 1.41 -3.23 18.67
C GLU A 93 2.80 -3.79 18.37
N ASP A 94 2.94 -5.12 18.45
CA ASP A 94 4.18 -5.85 18.15
C ASP A 94 4.57 -5.76 16.65
N ALA A 95 3.64 -5.40 15.79
CA ALA A 95 3.86 -5.21 14.36
C ALA A 95 4.46 -3.83 14.04
N PHE A 96 4.32 -2.82 14.90
CA PHE A 96 4.88 -1.48 14.66
C PHE A 96 6.40 -1.50 14.50
N ASP A 97 7.09 -2.36 15.26
CA ASP A 97 8.54 -2.55 15.14
C ASP A 97 8.99 -3.12 13.79
N ARG A 98 8.05 -3.70 13.03
CA ARG A 98 8.28 -4.31 11.70
C ARG A 98 7.93 -3.36 10.55
N ILE A 99 7.27 -2.24 10.85
CA ILE A 99 6.91 -1.22 9.86
C ILE A 99 8.15 -0.43 9.46
N ARG A 100 8.36 -0.29 8.16
CA ARG A 100 9.36 0.58 7.55
C ARG A 100 8.67 1.47 6.54
N TYR A 101 9.07 2.73 6.48
CA TYR A 101 8.57 3.66 5.47
C TYR A 101 9.54 3.72 4.29
N PHE A 102 9.07 4.16 3.14
CA PHE A 102 9.95 4.35 2.01
C PHE A 102 10.78 5.64 2.16
N SER A 103 12.01 5.63 1.64
CA SER A 103 12.85 6.83 1.57
C SER A 103 12.29 7.85 0.58
N ASP A 104 12.76 9.10 0.70
CA ASP A 104 12.36 10.16 -0.23
C ASP A 104 12.82 9.88 -1.68
N PRO A 105 12.01 10.23 -2.70
CA PRO A 105 10.66 10.78 -2.59
C PRO A 105 9.65 9.70 -2.17
N GLU A 106 8.97 9.93 -1.05
CA GLU A 106 8.06 8.93 -0.49
C GLU A 106 6.92 8.63 -1.48
N PRO A 107 6.74 7.36 -1.88
CA PRO A 107 5.59 6.95 -2.65
C PRO A 107 4.32 7.22 -1.84
N VAL A 108 3.32 7.77 -2.49
CA VAL A 108 1.99 7.98 -1.92
C VAL A 108 0.91 7.56 -2.90
N ARG A 109 -0.26 7.22 -2.36
CA ARG A 109 -1.47 7.03 -3.13
C ARG A 109 -2.43 8.20 -2.94
N GLU A 110 -3.02 8.63 -4.04
CA GLU A 110 -4.18 9.53 -4.03
C GLU A 110 -5.47 8.71 -3.92
N ILE A 111 -6.39 9.19 -3.08
CA ILE A 111 -7.74 8.67 -2.94
C ILE A 111 -8.66 9.81 -3.33
N SER A 112 -9.55 9.55 -4.28
CA SER A 112 -10.39 10.57 -4.91
C SER A 112 -11.82 10.05 -4.99
N LEU A 113 -12.79 10.93 -4.80
CA LEU A 113 -14.19 10.64 -5.09
C LEU A 113 -14.44 10.93 -6.57
N VAL A 114 -15.08 10.00 -7.25
CA VAL A 114 -15.39 10.11 -8.69
C VAL A 114 -16.90 10.02 -8.85
N THR A 115 -17.46 10.97 -9.58
CA THR A 115 -18.88 10.99 -9.98
C THR A 115 -18.98 11.07 -11.50
N ASN A 116 -20.18 10.88 -12.05
CA ASN A 116 -20.42 11.19 -13.45
C ASN A 116 -20.38 12.72 -13.68
N GLU A 117 -20.22 13.11 -14.94
CA GLU A 117 -20.12 14.52 -15.36
C GLU A 117 -21.38 15.33 -15.03
N HIS A 118 -22.54 14.68 -15.02
CA HIS A 118 -23.85 15.31 -14.77
C HIS A 118 -24.37 15.09 -13.34
N PHE A 119 -23.48 14.91 -12.37
CA PHE A 119 -23.90 14.67 -10.99
C PHE A 119 -24.53 15.92 -10.37
N VAL A 120 -25.81 15.85 -10.01
CA VAL A 120 -26.57 17.04 -9.56
C VAL A 120 -26.56 17.26 -8.05
N LYS A 121 -26.23 16.24 -7.23
CA LYS A 121 -26.36 16.30 -5.76
C LYS A 121 -25.09 16.80 -5.07
N MET A 122 -24.55 17.94 -5.52
CA MET A 122 -23.26 18.47 -5.04
C MET A 122 -23.19 18.69 -3.52
N GLY A 123 -24.31 19.10 -2.89
CA GLY A 123 -24.36 19.25 -1.43
C GLY A 123 -24.12 17.93 -0.67
N ILE A 124 -24.64 16.82 -1.18
CA ILE A 124 -24.41 15.48 -0.60
C ILE A 124 -22.95 15.07 -0.82
N LEU A 125 -22.42 15.31 -2.02
CA LEU A 125 -21.02 14.98 -2.33
C LEU A 125 -20.06 15.73 -1.40
N GLN A 126 -20.30 17.03 -1.18
CA GLN A 126 -19.51 17.84 -0.28
C GLN A 126 -19.59 17.32 1.16
N SER A 127 -20.80 17.08 1.68
CA SER A 127 -20.99 16.56 3.03
C SER A 127 -20.32 15.18 3.24
N LEU A 128 -20.39 14.30 2.24
CA LEU A 128 -19.69 13.02 2.26
C LEU A 128 -18.17 13.22 2.27
N MET A 129 -17.65 14.12 1.45
CA MET A 129 -16.23 14.43 1.39
C MET A 129 -15.72 14.97 2.72
N ASP A 130 -16.46 15.89 3.34
CA ASP A 130 -16.11 16.47 4.63
C ASP A 130 -16.09 15.41 5.73
N THR A 131 -17.13 14.55 5.78
CA THR A 131 -17.21 13.43 6.74
C THR A 131 -16.02 12.48 6.58
N ILE A 132 -15.65 12.13 5.35
CA ILE A 132 -14.49 11.26 5.09
C ILE A 132 -13.20 11.95 5.54
N LEU A 133 -13.02 13.24 5.22
CA LEU A 133 -11.82 13.99 5.56
C LEU A 133 -11.66 14.19 7.08
N GLU A 134 -12.75 14.30 7.83
CA GLU A 134 -12.72 14.36 9.31
C GLU A 134 -12.15 13.08 9.92
N MET A 135 -12.43 11.92 9.33
CA MET A 135 -11.91 10.61 9.79
C MET A 135 -10.45 10.38 9.37
N VAL A 136 -9.93 11.16 8.42
CA VAL A 136 -8.57 11.00 7.88
C VAL A 136 -7.56 11.86 8.66
N PRO A 137 -6.43 11.28 9.11
CA PRO A 137 -5.42 12.02 9.88
C PRO A 137 -4.89 13.26 9.14
N GLU A 138 -4.65 14.34 9.88
CA GLU A 138 -4.18 15.62 9.32
C GLU A 138 -2.91 15.48 8.46
N LYS A 139 -1.93 14.70 8.92
CA LYS A 139 -0.69 14.41 8.19
C LYS A 139 -0.90 13.80 6.79
N MET A 140 -2.07 13.21 6.56
CA MET A 140 -2.48 12.57 5.31
C MET A 140 -3.33 13.49 4.44
N ARG A 141 -3.90 14.56 4.99
CA ARG A 141 -4.65 15.59 4.26
C ARG A 141 -3.72 16.61 3.59
N ALA A 142 -2.59 16.92 4.23
CA ALA A 142 -1.65 17.94 3.72
C ALA A 142 -0.91 17.50 2.44
N GLN A 143 -0.90 18.39 1.44
CA GLN A 143 -0.06 18.25 0.23
C GLN A 143 1.35 18.81 0.53
N THR A 144 2.30 17.93 0.85
CA THR A 144 3.72 18.32 1.04
C THR A 144 4.49 18.22 -0.27
N LYS A 145 5.44 19.15 -0.51
CA LYS A 145 6.11 19.37 -1.81
C LYS A 145 6.98 18.23 -2.38
N ASN A 146 7.26 17.16 -1.63
CA ASN A 146 8.17 16.07 -2.07
C ASN A 146 7.53 14.67 -1.97
N ARG A 147 6.46 14.39 -2.74
CA ARG A 147 5.82 13.06 -2.77
C ARG A 147 5.70 12.53 -4.19
N LYS A 148 5.95 11.23 -4.40
CA LYS A 148 5.73 10.55 -5.69
C LYS A 148 4.34 9.92 -5.68
N ILE A 149 3.41 10.48 -6.45
CA ILE A 149 2.05 9.92 -6.56
C ILE A 149 2.08 8.68 -7.46
N LEU A 150 1.74 7.53 -6.89
CA LEU A 150 1.55 6.29 -7.64
C LEU A 150 0.17 6.29 -8.29
N ARG A 151 0.13 6.48 -9.61
CA ARG A 151 -1.11 6.45 -10.38
C ARG A 151 -1.73 5.05 -10.35
N ILE A 152 -3.04 5.01 -10.19
CA ILE A 152 -3.82 3.80 -10.44
C ILE A 152 -3.90 3.69 -11.97
N GLN A 153 -3.26 2.68 -12.54
CA GLN A 153 -3.56 2.30 -13.91
C GLN A 153 -4.91 1.59 -13.88
N THR A 154 -5.96 2.28 -14.27
CA THR A 154 -7.19 1.63 -14.69
C THR A 154 -6.85 0.85 -15.95
N SER A 155 -7.01 -0.47 -15.90
CA SER A 155 -7.20 -1.26 -17.12
C SER A 155 -8.26 -0.52 -17.94
N LYS A 156 -7.93 -0.17 -19.18
CA LYS A 156 -8.88 0.45 -20.11
C LYS A 156 -10.20 -0.32 -19.99
N LEU A 157 -11.26 0.37 -19.56
CA LEU A 157 -12.62 -0.11 -19.72
C LEU A 157 -12.92 -0.28 -21.21
#